data_AF-S2R8P4-F1
#
_entry.id   AF-S2R8P4-F1
#
_cell.length_a   1.000
_cell.length_b   1.000
_cell.length_c   1.000
_cell.angle_alpha   90.00
_cell.angle_beta   90.00
_cell.angle_gamma   90.00
#
_symmetry.space_group_name_H-M   'P 1'
#
loop_
_entity.id
_entity.type
_entity.pdbx_description
1 polymer ?
#
loop_
_entity_poly.entity_id
_entity_poly.type
_entity_poly.pdbx_seq_one_letter_code
_entity_poly.pdbx_strand_id
1 'polypeptide(L)'
;TMNEKDRHYNTPRVWYGHKILNPEIEADPESAELPFIMHTDHLINREDIAQILGSHYNETPFDPYGHGSDADRFRYRPIGLNRTQNSHILQLRRDVNDGLAAIMWLAIGMPTFSPYVPFYCNANDTDPSYSKTPKTFDIDADSAYWLHRLLDVLVEAHYTQFIQADRDYLTALNRDYREMIQA
;
A
#
# COMPACT_ATOMS: atom_id res chain seq x y z
N THR A 1 -24.47 -11.72 9.55
CA THR A 1 -24.36 -11.47 11.01
C THR A 1 -23.03 -10.81 11.26
N MET A 2 -23.01 -9.60 11.83
CA MET A 2 -21.78 -8.92 12.20
C MET A 2 -21.25 -9.45 13.52
N ASN A 3 -20.00 -9.91 13.56
CA ASN A 3 -19.36 -10.44 14.77
C ASN A 3 -18.16 -9.58 15.20
N GLU A 4 -17.49 -9.96 16.28
CA GLU A 4 -16.29 -9.26 16.78
C GLU A 4 -15.17 -9.23 15.74
N LYS A 5 -14.98 -10.32 15.00
CA LYS A 5 -13.99 -10.34 13.91
C LYS A 5 -14.32 -9.30 12.85
N ASP A 6 -15.59 -9.07 12.53
CA ASP A 6 -15.97 -8.01 11.59
C ASP A 6 -15.65 -6.61 12.13
N ARG A 7 -15.89 -6.37 13.43
CA ARG A 7 -15.62 -5.10 14.11
C ARG A 7 -14.13 -4.78 14.26
N HIS A 8 -13.28 -5.79 14.43
CA HIS A 8 -11.85 -5.58 14.66
C HIS A 8 -10.96 -5.85 13.44
N TYR A 9 -11.42 -6.72 12.53
CA TYR A 9 -10.64 -7.18 11.39
C TYR A 9 -11.08 -6.55 10.07
N ASN A 10 -12.35 -6.19 9.89
CA ASN A 10 -12.89 -5.80 8.58
C ASN A 10 -13.30 -4.33 8.52
N THR A 11 -14.29 -3.94 9.32
CA THR A 11 -14.89 -2.59 9.29
C THR A 11 -13.90 -1.44 9.51
N PRO A 12 -12.86 -1.55 10.37
CA PRO A 12 -11.92 -0.45 10.53
C PRO A 12 -11.12 -0.15 9.27
N ARG A 13 -10.84 -1.17 8.44
CA ARG A 13 -10.14 -0.99 7.15
C ARG A 13 -11.01 -0.23 6.15
N VAL A 14 -12.30 -0.53 6.12
CA VAL A 14 -13.28 0.20 5.30
C VAL A 14 -13.36 1.65 5.77
N TRP A 15 -13.54 1.85 7.07
CA TRP A 15 -13.57 3.18 7.69
C TRP A 15 -12.34 4.01 7.36
N TYR A 16 -11.13 3.44 7.48
CA TYR A 16 -9.91 4.21 7.25
C TYR A 16 -9.71 4.56 5.78
N GLY A 17 -10.10 3.68 4.86
CA GLY A 17 -10.15 4.00 3.42
C GLY A 17 -11.10 5.16 3.12
N HIS A 18 -12.28 5.17 3.74
CA HIS A 18 -13.21 6.31 3.66
C HIS A 18 -12.58 7.58 4.24
N LYS A 19 -11.94 7.50 5.41
CA LYS A 19 -11.32 8.66 6.07
C LYS A 19 -10.19 9.28 5.23
N ILE A 20 -9.43 8.50 4.48
CA ILE A 20 -8.40 9.03 3.58
C ILE A 20 -9.01 9.90 2.48
N LEU A 21 -10.13 9.47 1.90
CA LEU A 21 -10.77 10.17 0.77
C LEU A 21 -11.80 11.23 1.21
N ASN A 22 -12.32 11.10 2.43
CA ASN A 22 -13.39 11.93 3.00
C ASN A 22 -13.13 12.19 4.49
N PRO A 23 -12.05 12.92 4.85
CA PRO A 23 -11.68 13.16 6.25
C PRO A 23 -12.72 13.96 7.04
N GLU A 24 -13.59 14.69 6.36
CA GLU A 24 -14.71 15.45 6.93
C GLU A 24 -15.87 14.58 7.44
N ILE A 25 -15.95 13.32 7.01
CA ILE A 25 -17.01 12.40 7.41
C ILE A 25 -16.57 11.63 8.65
N GLU A 26 -17.16 11.98 9.79
CA GLU A 26 -17.02 11.20 11.01
C GLU A 26 -17.83 9.90 10.92
N ALA A 27 -17.18 8.78 11.19
CA ALA A 27 -17.80 7.47 11.24
C ALA A 27 -17.15 6.62 12.33
N ASP A 28 -17.92 5.69 12.89
CA ASP A 28 -17.42 4.69 13.83
C ASP A 28 -16.66 3.59 13.06
N PRO A 29 -15.38 3.31 13.39
CA PRO A 29 -14.59 2.25 12.77
C PRO A 29 -15.23 0.85 12.85
N GLU A 30 -16.06 0.59 13.86
CA GLU A 30 -16.68 -0.73 14.10
C GLU A 30 -18.12 -0.83 13.56
N SER A 31 -18.58 0.20 12.83
CA SER A 31 -19.97 0.25 12.34
C SER A 31 -20.25 -0.80 11.26
N ALA A 32 -21.39 -1.49 11.41
CA ALA A 32 -21.94 -2.40 10.39
C ALA A 32 -22.44 -1.67 9.14
N GLU A 33 -22.75 -0.38 9.30
CA GLU A 33 -23.50 0.43 8.34
C GLU A 33 -22.56 1.36 7.56
N LEU A 34 -21.25 1.07 7.53
CA LEU A 34 -20.32 1.78 6.66
C LEU A 34 -20.79 1.63 5.20
N PRO A 35 -20.95 2.73 4.46
CA PRO A 35 -21.49 2.69 3.12
C PRO A 35 -20.57 1.93 2.17
N PHE A 36 -21.16 1.14 1.27
CA PHE A 36 -20.40 0.43 0.24
C PHE A 36 -19.91 1.37 -0.86
N ILE A 37 -20.72 2.37 -1.23
CA ILE A 37 -20.40 3.37 -2.25
C ILE A 37 -20.21 4.72 -1.56
N MET A 38 -19.06 5.33 -1.81
CA MET A 38 -18.68 6.66 -1.33
C MET A 38 -18.38 7.60 -2.49
N HIS A 39 -18.50 8.89 -2.24
CA HIS A 39 -18.18 9.95 -3.19
C HIS A 39 -17.22 10.92 -2.52
N THR A 40 -16.11 11.21 -3.18
CA THR A 40 -15.15 12.23 -2.76
C THR A 40 -15.27 13.49 -3.64
N ASP A 41 -14.77 14.61 -3.15
CA ASP A 41 -14.83 15.92 -3.79
C ASP A 41 -13.72 16.15 -4.83
N HIS A 42 -12.79 15.20 -4.97
CA HIS A 42 -11.68 15.25 -5.90
C HIS A 42 -11.57 13.97 -6.75
N LEU A 43 -10.74 14.04 -7.80
CA LEU A 43 -10.42 12.87 -8.61
C LEU A 43 -9.45 11.97 -7.85
N ILE A 44 -9.82 10.70 -7.69
CA ILE A 44 -8.95 9.68 -7.10
C ILE A 44 -7.77 9.43 -8.04
N ASN A 45 -6.57 9.66 -7.52
CA ASN A 45 -5.32 9.38 -8.20
C ASN A 45 -4.70 8.06 -7.68
N ARG A 46 -3.58 7.66 -8.28
CA ARG A 46 -2.90 6.40 -7.92
C ARG A 46 -2.26 6.48 -6.53
N GLU A 47 -1.79 7.65 -6.13
CA GLU A 47 -1.20 7.90 -4.82
C GLU A 47 -2.23 7.74 -3.70
N ASP A 48 -3.47 8.18 -3.89
CA ASP A 48 -4.55 7.98 -2.92
C ASP A 48 -4.80 6.48 -2.68
N ILE A 49 -4.84 5.70 -3.78
CA ILE A 49 -4.99 4.24 -3.71
C ILE A 49 -3.80 3.59 -3.01
N ALA A 50 -2.57 4.00 -3.35
CA ALA A 50 -1.35 3.52 -2.70
C ALA A 50 -1.33 3.85 -1.20
N GLN A 51 -1.76 5.06 -0.82
CA GLN A 51 -1.88 5.48 0.58
C GLN A 51 -2.88 4.60 1.33
N ILE A 52 -4.05 4.30 0.75
CA ILE A 52 -5.02 3.38 1.35
C ILE A 52 -4.40 1.99 1.55
N LEU A 53 -3.80 1.42 0.51
CA LEU A 53 -3.25 0.07 0.55
C LEU A 53 -2.04 -0.07 1.49
N GLY A 54 -1.25 1.00 1.65
CA GLY A 54 -0.12 1.07 2.57
C GLY A 54 -0.47 1.52 4.00
N SER A 55 -1.71 1.90 4.25
CA SER A 55 -2.07 2.52 5.53
C SER A 55 -2.15 1.57 6.72
N HIS A 56 -1.91 2.13 7.89
CA HIS A 56 -2.00 1.44 9.16
C HIS A 56 -2.67 2.32 10.22
N TYR A 57 -3.75 3.03 9.85
CA TYR A 57 -4.47 3.95 10.73
C TYR A 57 -3.66 5.18 11.19
N ASN A 58 -2.76 5.65 10.32
CA ASN A 58 -1.89 6.81 10.54
C ASN A 58 -2.62 7.98 11.22
N GLU A 59 -1.94 8.66 12.13
CA GLU A 59 -2.49 9.83 12.84
C GLU A 59 -3.79 9.55 13.62
N THR A 60 -4.00 8.30 14.03
CA THR A 60 -5.06 7.90 14.96
C THR A 60 -4.48 7.12 16.14
N PRO A 61 -5.23 6.97 17.25
CA PRO A 61 -4.81 6.11 18.36
C PRO A 61 -4.61 4.64 17.97
N PHE A 62 -5.17 4.21 16.84
CA PHE A 62 -5.10 2.83 16.34
C PHE A 62 -3.88 2.55 15.46
N ASP A 63 -3.00 3.54 15.27
CA ASP A 63 -1.76 3.37 14.53
C ASP A 63 -0.78 2.46 15.33
N PRO A 64 -0.40 1.27 14.83
CA PRO A 64 0.53 0.39 15.52
C PRO A 64 1.93 1.02 15.69
N TYR A 65 2.30 1.99 14.86
CA TYR A 65 3.56 2.74 14.96
C TYR A 65 3.40 4.11 15.64
N GLY A 66 2.18 4.46 16.06
CA GLY A 66 1.85 5.71 16.71
C GLY A 66 2.06 5.72 18.22
N HIS A 67 1.44 6.69 18.88
CA HIS A 67 1.59 6.98 20.32
C HIS A 67 0.35 6.61 21.15
N GLY A 68 -0.57 5.82 20.60
CA GLY A 68 -1.75 5.31 21.31
C GLY A 68 -1.39 4.35 22.45
N SER A 69 -2.39 3.96 23.25
CA SER A 69 -2.22 2.87 24.22
C SER A 69 -1.95 1.55 23.51
N ASP A 70 -1.28 0.60 24.15
CA ASP A 70 -1.05 -0.72 23.54
C ASP A 70 -2.37 -1.43 23.18
N ALA A 71 -3.42 -1.23 23.99
CA ALA A 71 -4.75 -1.77 23.69
C ALA A 71 -5.33 -1.18 22.39
N ASP A 72 -5.14 0.12 22.14
CA ASP A 72 -5.63 0.77 20.92
C ASP A 72 -4.76 0.46 19.70
N ARG A 73 -3.43 0.52 19.85
CA ARG A 73 -2.45 0.27 18.78
C ARG A 73 -2.57 -1.11 18.15
N PHE A 74 -3.00 -2.10 18.94
CA PHE A 74 -3.18 -3.48 18.49
C PHE A 74 -4.66 -3.91 18.39
N ARG A 75 -5.59 -2.95 18.47
CA ARG A 75 -7.03 -3.22 18.43
C ARG A 75 -7.51 -3.72 17.07
N TYR A 76 -6.95 -3.17 15.99
CA TYR A 76 -7.42 -3.38 14.62
C TYR A 76 -6.33 -3.95 13.73
N ARG A 77 -6.72 -4.80 12.79
CA ARG A 77 -5.82 -5.30 11.74
C ARG A 77 -5.53 -4.18 10.73
N PRO A 78 -4.28 -3.72 10.55
CA PRO A 78 -3.93 -2.71 9.54
C PRO A 78 -4.25 -3.14 8.10
N ILE A 79 -4.29 -2.20 7.15
CA ILE A 79 -4.38 -2.53 5.71
C ILE A 79 -3.00 -2.96 5.22
N GLY A 80 -2.03 -2.06 5.30
CA GLY A 80 -0.61 -2.32 5.11
C GLY A 80 -0.08 -3.15 6.27
N LEU A 81 0.36 -4.37 5.97
CA LEU A 81 0.76 -5.37 6.96
C LEU A 81 1.96 -6.16 6.45
N ASN A 82 2.85 -6.56 7.35
CA ASN A 82 4.06 -7.34 7.07
C ASN A 82 3.83 -8.71 6.40
N ARG A 83 2.60 -9.22 6.37
CA ARG A 83 2.22 -10.46 5.65
C ARG A 83 1.89 -10.23 4.18
N THR A 84 1.83 -8.98 3.72
CA THR A 84 1.57 -8.64 2.32
C THR A 84 2.69 -9.21 1.46
N GLN A 85 2.31 -10.04 0.48
CA GLN A 85 3.26 -10.65 -0.45
C GLN A 85 3.53 -9.71 -1.63
N ASN A 86 2.46 -9.11 -2.14
CA ASN A 86 2.48 -8.00 -3.06
C ASN A 86 1.20 -7.19 -2.88
N SER A 87 1.23 -5.95 -3.38
CA SER A 87 0.08 -5.10 -3.59
C SER A 87 0.14 -4.57 -5.01
N HIS A 88 -1.02 -4.45 -5.67
CA HIS A 88 -1.06 -4.01 -7.05
C HIS A 88 -2.23 -3.08 -7.35
N ILE A 89 -1.99 -2.12 -8.25
CA ILE A 89 -3.00 -1.22 -8.78
C ILE A 89 -3.04 -1.41 -10.29
N LEU A 90 -4.19 -1.82 -10.81
CA LEU A 90 -4.41 -2.01 -12.24
C LEU A 90 -5.01 -0.74 -12.84
N GLN A 91 -4.28 -0.11 -13.75
CA GLN A 91 -4.67 1.14 -14.38
C GLN A 91 -4.85 0.94 -15.88
N LEU A 92 -6.02 1.29 -16.40
CA LEU A 92 -6.27 1.46 -17.83
C LEU A 92 -6.30 2.95 -18.14
N ARG A 93 -5.23 3.45 -18.76
CA ARG A 93 -5.10 4.86 -19.15
C ARG A 93 -5.93 5.12 -20.41
N ARG A 94 -6.57 6.27 -20.45
CA ARG A 94 -7.23 6.82 -21.64
C ARG A 94 -6.24 7.68 -22.43
N ASP A 95 -6.54 7.92 -23.69
CA ASP A 95 -5.84 8.89 -24.54
C ASP A 95 -4.34 8.60 -24.74
N VAL A 96 -3.96 7.32 -24.73
CA VAL A 96 -2.61 6.83 -25.06
C VAL A 96 -2.72 5.72 -26.11
N ASN A 97 -1.61 5.37 -26.77
CA ASN A 97 -1.58 4.24 -27.71
C ASN A 97 -2.04 2.94 -27.02
N ASP A 98 -2.84 2.13 -27.71
CA ASP A 98 -3.44 0.90 -27.16
C ASP A 98 -2.41 -0.02 -26.50
N GLY A 99 -1.22 -0.16 -27.10
CA GLY A 99 -0.13 -0.97 -26.56
C GLY A 99 0.50 -0.46 -25.26
N LEU A 100 0.16 0.75 -24.81
CA LEU A 100 0.66 1.41 -23.60
C LEU A 100 -0.46 1.77 -22.61
N ALA A 101 -1.71 1.37 -22.87
CA ALA A 101 -2.86 1.76 -22.06
C ALA A 101 -2.86 1.10 -20.68
N ALA A 102 -2.50 -0.18 -20.61
CA ALA A 102 -2.56 -0.97 -19.38
C ALA A 102 -1.24 -0.93 -18.60
N ILE A 103 -1.31 -0.46 -17.35
CA ILE A 103 -0.20 -0.44 -16.39
C ILE A 103 -0.60 -1.20 -15.13
N MET A 104 0.21 -2.17 -14.73
CA MET A 104 0.18 -2.79 -13.41
C MET A 104 1.24 -2.14 -12.55
N TRP A 105 0.80 -1.32 -11.60
CA TRP A 105 1.66 -0.80 -10.56
C TRP A 105 1.82 -1.88 -9.50
N LEU A 106 3.04 -2.42 -9.34
CA LEU A 106 3.31 -3.54 -8.45
C LEU A 106 4.25 -3.10 -7.32
N ALA A 107 3.82 -3.28 -6.08
CA ALA A 107 4.68 -3.23 -4.91
C ALA A 107 4.87 -4.66 -4.40
N ILE A 108 6.11 -5.14 -4.32
CA ILE A 108 6.42 -6.42 -3.68
C ILE A 108 6.63 -6.18 -2.18
N GLY A 109 6.10 -7.05 -1.33
CA GLY A 109 6.15 -6.87 0.12
C GLY A 109 5.07 -5.92 0.62
N MET A 110 5.40 -5.10 1.61
CA MET A 110 4.49 -4.22 2.32
C MET A 110 4.40 -2.86 1.61
N PRO A 111 3.25 -2.47 1.04
CA PRO A 111 3.10 -1.19 0.33
C PRO A 111 3.26 0.06 1.22
N THR A 112 3.41 -0.13 2.53
CA THR A 112 3.78 0.92 3.48
C THR A 112 5.23 1.39 3.28
N PHE A 113 6.15 0.48 2.93
CA PHE A 113 7.59 0.75 2.82
C PHE A 113 8.17 0.42 1.42
N SER A 114 7.38 -0.22 0.57
CA SER A 114 7.80 -0.64 -0.75
C SER A 114 7.15 0.20 -1.86
N PRO A 115 7.90 0.59 -2.91
CA PRO A 115 7.39 1.43 -3.99
C PRO A 115 6.50 0.64 -4.95
N TYR A 116 5.55 1.34 -5.56
CA TYR A 116 4.77 0.80 -6.68
C TYR A 116 5.50 1.00 -8.00
N VAL A 117 6.09 -0.07 -8.53
CA VAL A 117 6.82 -0.06 -9.81
C VAL A 117 5.85 -0.24 -10.98
N PRO A 118 5.90 0.62 -12.02
CA PRO A 118 4.98 0.53 -13.14
C PRO A 118 5.40 -0.50 -14.19
N PHE A 119 4.62 -1.55 -14.36
CA PHE A 119 4.79 -2.52 -15.43
C PHE A 119 3.77 -2.30 -16.54
N TYR A 120 4.22 -2.14 -17.79
CA TYR A 120 3.33 -2.21 -18.94
C TYR A 120 2.82 -3.64 -19.12
N CYS A 121 1.50 -3.81 -19.15
CA CYS A 121 0.89 -5.15 -19.23
C CYS A 121 1.01 -5.78 -20.63
N ASN A 122 1.44 -5.03 -21.64
CA ASN A 122 1.64 -5.50 -23.02
C ASN A 122 3.06 -6.03 -23.28
N ALA A 123 3.81 -6.36 -22.23
CA ALA A 123 5.13 -6.99 -22.34
C ALA A 123 4.99 -8.52 -22.51
N ASN A 124 5.95 -9.12 -23.23
CA ASN A 124 6.00 -10.59 -23.42
C ASN A 124 6.84 -11.31 -22.36
N ASP A 125 7.53 -10.56 -21.50
CA ASP A 125 8.37 -11.10 -20.42
C ASP A 125 8.48 -10.06 -19.30
N THR A 126 9.07 -10.45 -18.17
CA THR A 126 9.35 -9.59 -17.02
C THR A 126 10.79 -9.76 -16.61
N ASP A 127 11.41 -8.66 -16.19
CA ASP A 127 12.81 -8.66 -15.76
C ASP A 127 13.11 -9.82 -14.78
N PRO A 128 14.22 -10.55 -14.95
CA PRO A 128 14.57 -11.68 -14.09
C PRO A 128 14.52 -11.38 -12.59
N SER A 129 14.83 -10.14 -12.18
CA SER A 129 14.76 -9.72 -10.78
C SER A 129 13.35 -9.78 -10.19
N TYR A 130 12.31 -9.67 -11.03
CA TYR A 130 10.90 -9.76 -10.66
C TYR A 130 10.26 -11.12 -10.97
N SER A 131 10.85 -11.92 -11.86
CA SER A 131 10.30 -13.22 -12.29
C SER A 131 10.98 -14.45 -11.68
N LYS A 132 12.21 -14.30 -11.14
CA LYS A 132 13.02 -15.42 -10.62
C LYS A 132 13.30 -15.29 -9.13
N THR A 133 12.28 -15.46 -8.29
CA THR A 133 12.44 -15.45 -6.83
C THR A 133 12.97 -16.78 -6.29
N PRO A 134 14.12 -16.82 -5.57
CA PRO A 134 14.57 -18.00 -4.85
C PRO A 134 13.56 -18.43 -3.77
N LYS A 135 13.39 -19.74 -3.57
CA LYS A 135 12.44 -20.28 -2.56
C LYS A 135 12.85 -20.01 -1.12
N THR A 136 14.14 -19.79 -0.88
CA THR A 136 14.73 -19.49 0.42
C THR A 136 15.26 -18.06 0.40
N PHE A 137 15.32 -17.41 1.56
CA PHE A 137 15.93 -16.10 1.67
C PHE A 137 17.36 -16.13 1.14
N ASP A 138 17.63 -15.24 0.20
CA ASP A 138 18.93 -15.04 -0.43
C ASP A 138 19.03 -13.56 -0.81
N ILE A 139 19.94 -12.86 -0.16
CA ILE A 139 20.16 -11.42 -0.36
C ILE A 139 21.16 -11.15 -1.49
N ASP A 140 21.98 -12.15 -1.83
CA ASP A 140 22.94 -12.06 -2.93
C ASP A 140 22.27 -12.39 -4.27
N ALA A 141 21.07 -13.00 -4.22
CA ALA A 141 20.21 -13.14 -5.37
C ALA A 141 19.68 -11.78 -5.82
N ASP A 142 19.80 -11.51 -7.13
CA ASP A 142 19.14 -10.40 -7.81
C ASP A 142 17.62 -10.63 -7.85
N SER A 143 16.95 -10.43 -6.71
CA SER A 143 15.55 -10.75 -6.46
C SER A 143 14.85 -9.57 -5.79
N ALA A 144 13.98 -8.90 -6.55
CA ALA A 144 13.16 -7.79 -6.06
C ALA A 144 12.34 -8.22 -4.82
N TYR A 145 11.89 -9.47 -4.78
CA TYR A 145 11.17 -9.99 -3.63
C TYR A 145 12.01 -9.99 -2.35
N TRP A 146 13.20 -10.58 -2.35
CA TRP A 146 14.00 -10.64 -1.12
C TRP A 146 14.57 -9.28 -0.72
N LEU A 147 14.87 -8.42 -1.71
CA LEU A 147 15.25 -7.03 -1.48
C LEU A 147 14.14 -6.26 -0.73
N HIS A 148 12.93 -6.22 -1.27
CA HIS A 148 11.82 -5.48 -0.66
C HIS A 148 11.38 -6.10 0.68
N ARG A 149 11.40 -7.43 0.79
CA ARG A 149 11.12 -8.09 2.08
C ARG A 149 12.14 -7.75 3.16
N LEU A 150 13.42 -7.62 2.81
CA LEU A 150 14.44 -7.18 3.76
C LEU A 150 14.22 -5.72 4.16
N LEU A 151 13.95 -4.83 3.19
CA LEU A 151 13.62 -3.43 3.45
C LEU A 151 12.43 -3.31 4.41
N ASP A 152 11.31 -3.98 4.12
CA ASP A 152 10.10 -3.96 4.94
C ASP A 152 10.40 -4.29 6.41
N VAL A 153 11.15 -5.37 6.64
CA VAL A 153 11.47 -5.86 8.00
C VAL A 153 12.41 -4.90 8.73
N LEU A 154 13.40 -4.33 8.04
CA LEU A 154 14.34 -3.38 8.62
C LEU A 154 13.62 -2.08 9.02
N VAL A 155 12.76 -1.55 8.15
CA VAL A 155 11.98 -0.34 8.45
C VAL A 155 10.96 -0.61 9.54
N GLU A 156 10.21 -1.72 9.49
CA GLU A 156 9.23 -2.09 10.52
C GLU A 156 9.88 -2.21 11.91
N ALA A 157 11.01 -2.93 12.03
CA ALA A 157 11.69 -3.18 13.29
C ALA A 157 12.30 -1.91 13.92
N HIS A 158 12.62 -0.91 13.10
CA HIS A 158 13.29 0.33 13.50
C HIS A 158 12.58 1.55 12.91
N TYR A 159 11.25 1.56 13.03
CA TYR A 159 10.39 2.54 12.36
C TYR A 159 10.81 3.98 12.63
N THR A 160 11.01 4.36 13.89
CA THR A 160 11.40 5.74 14.25
C THR A 160 12.75 6.15 13.65
N GLN A 161 13.66 5.21 13.42
CA GLN A 161 14.98 5.48 12.85
C GLN A 161 14.93 5.62 11.32
N PHE A 162 14.12 4.82 10.63
CA PHE A 162 14.17 4.72 9.17
C PHE A 162 13.00 5.35 8.42
N ILE A 163 11.87 5.66 9.08
CA ILE A 163 10.66 6.10 8.39
C ILE A 163 10.88 7.35 7.52
N GLN A 164 11.70 8.31 7.95
CA GLN A 164 11.93 9.50 7.13
C GLN A 164 12.73 9.18 5.86
N ALA A 165 13.79 8.38 5.98
CA ALA A 165 14.59 7.96 4.84
C ALA A 165 13.78 7.11 3.85
N ASP A 166 12.92 6.23 4.38
CA ASP A 166 12.00 5.42 3.58
C ASP A 166 10.98 6.29 2.82
N ARG A 167 10.37 7.28 3.48
CA ARG A 167 9.46 8.25 2.82
C ARG A 167 10.15 9.05 1.72
N ASP A 168 11.37 9.50 1.97
CA ASP A 168 12.15 10.24 0.97
C ASP A 168 12.47 9.35 -0.25
N TYR A 169 12.85 8.10 0.00
CA TYR A 169 13.06 7.07 -1.03
C TYR A 169 11.80 6.82 -1.87
N LEU A 170 10.65 6.57 -1.22
CA LEU A 170 9.38 6.34 -1.91
C LEU A 170 8.92 7.56 -2.71
N THR A 171 9.13 8.76 -2.18
CA THR A 171 8.78 10.02 -2.86
C THR A 171 9.63 10.21 -4.13
N ALA A 172 10.94 9.97 -4.02
CA ALA A 172 11.85 10.05 -5.16
C ALA A 172 11.47 9.07 -6.27
N LEU A 173 11.27 7.79 -5.94
CA LEU A 173 10.87 6.78 -6.92
C LEU A 173 9.51 7.06 -7.54
N ASN A 174 8.53 7.55 -6.77
CA ASN A 174 7.23 7.91 -7.30
C ASN A 174 7.31 9.01 -8.36
N ARG A 175 8.21 9.99 -8.18
CA ARG A 175 8.48 11.01 -9.19
C ARG A 175 9.13 10.39 -10.43
N ASP A 176 10.20 9.63 -10.24
CA ASP A 176 10.97 9.05 -11.35
C ASP A 176 10.10 8.10 -12.20
N TYR A 177 9.24 7.28 -11.57
CA TYR A 177 8.30 6.40 -12.27
C TYR A 177 7.20 7.15 -13.03
N ARG A 178 6.74 8.29 -12.51
CA ARG A 178 5.79 9.15 -13.26
C ARG A 178 6.44 9.70 -14.52
N GLU A 179 7.69 10.15 -14.42
CA GLU A 179 8.45 10.65 -15.58
C GLU A 179 8.66 9.56 -16.63
N MET A 180 9.02 8.33 -16.22
CA MET A 180 9.22 7.19 -17.13
C MET A 180 7.96 6.80 -17.93
N ILE A 181 6.77 7.01 -17.38
CA ILE A 181 5.49 6.63 -18.01
C ILE A 181 4.94 7.75 -18.92
N GLN A 182 5.40 8.98 -18.72
CA GLN A 182 4.99 10.16 -19.51
C GLN A 182 5.86 10.38 -20.75
N ALA A 183 7.10 9.88 -20.74
CA ALA A 183 7.99 9.85 -21.91
C ALA A 183 7.53 8.86 -22.98
#